data_AF-A0A817MR75-F1
#
_entry.id   AF-A0A817MR75-F1
#
_cell.length_a   1.000
_cell.length_b   1.000
_cell.length_c   1.000
_cell.angle_alpha   90.00
_cell.angle_beta   90.00
_cell.angle_gamma   90.00
#
_symmetry.space_group_name_H-M   'P 1'
#
loop_
_entity.id
_entity.type
_entity.pdbx_description
1 polymer ?
#
loop_
_entity_poly.entity_id
_entity_poly.type
_entity_poly.pdbx_seq_one_letter_code
_entity_poly.pdbx_strand_id
1 'polypeptide(L)'
;DLVLFYFSGHGYHFDGKNYLIPIKDADMEDETDIPHCAANVQGILDRLMEGNPPYATIMILDCCRPYFIKNASTSSRPQKLALIIGNYDYSDQKNKLTQFVKNVNDLSKLLETIDFQVTSHCNIKENMIGPIQDFCKKIIPNDLVLFYFSGHGYHFDGKNYLIPIKDADMEDETEVPDYAADVQRILDRLIENNLPCVTVMILDCCRPYFIRNPSISGRK
;
A
#
# COMPACT_ATOMS: atom_id res chain seq x y z
N ASP A 1 -8.96 -15.72 6.79
CA ASP A 1 -8.76 -14.56 7.68
C ASP A 1 -8.68 -13.29 6.86
N LEU A 2 -9.52 -12.29 7.14
CA LEU A 2 -9.58 -10.99 6.46
C LEU A 2 -9.50 -9.93 7.56
N VAL A 3 -8.68 -8.90 7.37
CA VAL A 3 -8.68 -7.74 8.25
C VAL A 3 -9.19 -6.51 7.52
N LEU A 4 -10.11 -5.79 8.17
CA LEU A 4 -10.59 -4.49 7.75
C LEU A 4 -10.18 -3.44 8.79
N PHE A 5 -9.42 -2.47 8.35
CA PHE A 5 -9.13 -1.24 9.08
C PHE A 5 -9.88 -0.09 8.43
N TYR A 6 -10.68 0.62 9.21
CA TYR A 6 -11.38 1.84 8.78
C TYR A 6 -11.08 2.95 9.76
N PHE A 7 -10.69 4.11 9.24
CA PHE A 7 -10.51 5.33 10.01
C PHE A 7 -11.15 6.50 9.29
N SER A 8 -11.90 7.31 10.05
CA SER A 8 -12.45 8.59 9.63
C SER A 8 -12.13 9.64 10.69
N GLY A 9 -11.55 10.75 10.27
CA GLY A 9 -10.99 11.75 11.18
C GLY A 9 -9.92 12.60 10.51
N HIS A 10 -8.93 13.05 11.29
CA HIS A 10 -7.84 13.88 10.76
C HIS A 10 -6.61 13.03 10.46
N GLY A 11 -6.08 13.19 9.25
CA GLY A 11 -4.78 12.68 8.89
C GLY A 11 -3.74 13.79 9.02
N TYR A 12 -2.59 13.48 9.57
CA TYR A 12 -1.48 14.42 9.66
C TYR A 12 -0.18 13.74 9.22
N HIS A 13 0.66 14.47 8.48
CA HIS A 13 1.98 14.00 8.09
C HIS A 13 3.04 14.77 8.87
N PHE A 14 3.83 14.06 9.67
CA PHE A 14 4.90 14.63 10.47
C PHE A 14 6.14 13.76 10.36
N ASP A 15 7.31 14.36 10.12
CA ASP A 15 8.61 13.67 10.09
C ASP A 15 8.61 12.39 9.22
N GLY A 16 8.06 12.47 8.01
CA GLY A 16 8.04 11.35 7.07
C GLY A 16 7.05 10.24 7.43
N LYS A 17 6.14 10.47 8.39
CA LYS A 17 5.19 9.47 8.88
C LYS A 17 3.75 9.98 8.82
N ASN A 18 2.83 9.06 8.53
CA ASN A 18 1.40 9.32 8.55
C ASN A 18 0.78 8.97 9.91
N TYR A 19 0.04 9.92 10.46
CA TYR A 19 -0.63 9.83 11.75
C TYR A 19 -2.15 10.04 11.59
N LEU A 20 -2.91 9.25 12.35
CA LEU A 20 -4.35 9.32 12.45
C LEU A 20 -4.70 9.97 13.78
N ILE A 21 -5.22 11.20 13.73
CA ILE A 21 -5.57 12.00 14.90
C ILE A 21 -7.06 11.79 15.22
N PRO A 22 -7.40 11.24 16.40
CA PRO A 22 -8.78 11.12 16.85
C PRO A 22 -9.47 12.49 16.90
N ILE A 23 -10.76 12.56 16.54
CA ILE A 23 -11.52 13.81 16.43
C ILE A 23 -11.54 14.63 17.74
N LYS A 24 -11.42 13.99 18.90
CA LYS A 24 -11.37 14.68 20.20
C LYS A 24 -10.06 15.44 20.45
N ASP A 25 -9.01 15.11 19.71
CA ASP A 25 -7.65 15.62 19.87
C ASP A 25 -7.26 16.50 18.67
N ALA A 26 -8.22 17.04 17.91
CA ALA A 26 -7.93 17.86 16.72
C ALA A 26 -7.39 19.26 17.04
N ASP A 27 -7.61 19.76 18.27
CA ASP A 27 -7.12 21.05 18.77
C ASP A 27 -5.71 20.91 19.37
N MET A 28 -4.74 20.40 18.58
CA MET A 28 -3.34 20.35 19.01
C MET A 28 -2.63 21.68 18.72
N GLU A 29 -2.00 22.26 19.74
CA GLU A 29 -1.23 23.50 19.61
C GLU A 29 0.22 23.27 19.16
N ASP A 30 0.79 22.08 19.46
CA ASP A 30 2.17 21.70 19.15
C ASP A 30 2.23 20.41 18.33
N GLU A 31 2.84 20.47 17.15
CA GLU A 31 2.99 19.32 16.24
C GLU A 31 3.93 18.23 16.80
N THR A 32 4.80 18.59 17.75
CA THR A 32 5.71 17.63 18.40
C THR A 32 5.00 16.65 19.34
N ASP A 33 3.77 16.96 19.75
CA ASP A 33 2.93 16.07 20.57
C ASP A 33 2.28 14.96 19.73
N ILE A 34 2.23 15.11 18.40
CA ILE A 34 1.50 14.19 17.49
C ILE A 34 1.94 12.72 17.65
N PRO A 35 3.24 12.39 17.76
CA PRO A 35 3.66 11.01 17.98
C PRO A 35 3.17 10.38 19.29
N HIS A 36 2.73 11.18 20.26
CA HIS A 36 2.30 10.73 21.59
C HIS A 36 0.79 10.56 21.72
N CYS A 37 -0.01 11.25 20.91
CA CYS A 37 -1.48 11.22 20.98
C CYS A 37 -2.16 10.67 19.72
N ALA A 38 -1.43 10.50 18.61
CA ALA A 38 -1.99 10.00 17.35
C ALA A 38 -1.55 8.56 17.05
N ALA A 39 -2.37 7.85 16.28
CA ALA A 39 -2.03 6.50 15.84
C ALA A 39 -1.16 6.57 14.59
N ASN A 40 0.08 6.06 14.69
CA ASN A 40 0.97 5.95 13.54
C ASN A 40 0.50 4.83 12.59
N VAL A 41 0.36 5.15 11.31
CA VAL A 41 -0.15 4.20 10.31
C VAL A 41 0.78 3.01 10.08
N GLN A 42 2.10 3.23 10.05
CA GLN A 42 3.08 2.14 9.93
C GLN A 42 2.90 1.15 11.08
N GLY A 43 2.81 1.64 12.33
CA GLY A 43 2.62 0.78 13.49
C GLY A 43 1.31 -0.02 13.46
N ILE A 44 0.27 0.48 12.77
CA ILE A 44 -0.96 -0.29 12.52
C ILE A 44 -0.66 -1.39 11.49
N LEU A 45 -0.04 -1.05 10.36
CA LEU A 45 0.32 -2.02 9.33
C LEU A 45 1.24 -3.12 9.87
N ASP A 46 2.22 -2.77 10.69
CA ASP A 46 3.13 -3.73 11.32
C ASP A 46 2.36 -4.73 12.16
N ARG A 47 1.49 -4.26 13.05
CA ARG A 47 0.65 -5.14 13.89
C ARG A 47 -0.31 -6.00 13.08
N LEU A 48 -0.79 -5.51 11.94
CA LEU A 48 -1.68 -6.26 11.06
C LEU A 48 -0.96 -7.37 10.29
N MET A 49 0.35 -7.20 10.06
CA MET A 49 1.16 -8.10 9.25
C MET A 49 2.12 -8.96 10.09
N GLU A 50 2.26 -8.66 11.39
CA GLU A 50 3.07 -9.42 12.35
C GLU A 50 2.48 -10.81 12.63
N GLY A 51 3.35 -11.82 12.76
CA GLY A 51 2.96 -13.19 13.10
C GLY A 51 2.36 -13.97 11.93
N ASN A 52 1.07 -14.32 12.01
CA ASN A 52 0.33 -14.99 10.93
C ASN A 52 -0.47 -13.93 10.16
N PRO A 53 0.08 -13.35 9.07
CA PRO A 53 -0.61 -12.29 8.34
C PRO A 53 -1.95 -12.80 7.79
N PRO A 54 -3.02 -11.98 7.88
CA PRO A 54 -4.35 -12.36 7.40
C PRO A 54 -4.33 -12.57 5.88
N TYR A 55 -5.24 -13.35 5.29
CA TYR A 55 -5.34 -13.62 3.84
C TYR A 55 -5.57 -12.38 2.97
N ALA A 56 -6.13 -11.32 3.54
CA ALA A 56 -6.18 -10.01 2.91
C ALA A 56 -6.27 -8.93 3.97
N THR A 57 -5.68 -7.77 3.68
CA THR A 57 -5.78 -6.56 4.49
C THR A 57 -6.48 -5.48 3.67
N ILE A 58 -7.58 -4.94 4.19
CA ILE A 58 -8.28 -3.79 3.63
C ILE A 58 -8.10 -2.63 4.58
N MET A 59 -7.58 -1.52 4.07
CA MET A 59 -7.38 -0.28 4.80
C MET A 59 -8.16 0.83 4.11
N ILE A 60 -9.04 1.51 4.84
CA ILE A 60 -9.82 2.65 4.35
C ILE A 60 -9.50 3.86 5.22
N LEU A 61 -8.97 4.90 4.58
CA LEU A 61 -8.60 6.16 5.20
C LEU A 61 -9.46 7.28 4.63
N ASP A 62 -10.42 7.72 5.43
CA ASP A 62 -11.29 8.89 5.18
C ASP A 62 -10.78 10.06 6.00
N CYS A 63 -9.57 10.53 5.65
CA CYS A 63 -8.83 11.51 6.43
C CYS A 63 -8.99 12.92 5.86
N CYS A 64 -9.64 13.81 6.61
CA CYS A 64 -9.61 15.23 6.30
C CYS A 64 -8.25 15.80 6.69
N ARG A 65 -7.37 16.05 5.71
CA ARG A 65 -6.19 16.90 5.92
C ARG A 65 -6.66 18.37 5.91
N PRO A 66 -6.53 19.13 7.02
CA PRO A 66 -7.01 20.50 7.08
C PRO A 66 -6.41 21.32 5.92
N TYR A 67 -7.30 21.78 5.06
CA TYR A 67 -6.97 22.51 3.83
C TYR A 67 -6.56 23.94 4.18
N PHE A 68 -5.30 24.16 4.54
CA PHE A 68 -4.74 25.51 4.68
C PHE A 68 -4.17 26.03 3.34
N ILE A 69 -4.96 26.00 2.26
CA ILE A 69 -4.72 26.89 1.11
C ILE A 69 -6.04 27.47 0.63
N LYS A 70 -6.30 28.72 1.02
CA LYS A 70 -7.22 29.62 0.31
C LYS A 70 -6.86 29.63 -1.18
N ASN A 71 -7.85 29.38 -2.03
CA ASN A 71 -7.86 29.63 -3.48
C ASN A 71 -6.98 28.72 -4.35
N ALA A 72 -7.49 27.53 -4.66
CA ALA A 72 -7.23 26.91 -5.96
C ALA A 72 -8.57 26.60 -6.63
N SER A 73 -9.00 27.49 -7.52
CA SER A 73 -10.07 27.22 -8.49
C SER A 73 -9.55 26.23 -9.54
N THR A 74 -9.40 24.96 -9.18
CA THR A 74 -9.17 23.89 -10.15
C THR A 74 -10.53 23.33 -10.53
N SER A 75 -10.97 23.58 -11.77
CA SER A 75 -12.25 23.12 -12.31
C SER A 75 -12.31 21.60 -12.58
N SER A 76 -11.38 20.83 -12.04
CA SER A 76 -11.34 19.38 -12.18
C SER A 76 -12.26 18.77 -11.13
N ARG A 77 -13.29 18.06 -11.60
CA ARG A 77 -14.18 17.30 -10.71
C ARG A 77 -13.40 16.14 -10.09
N PRO A 78 -13.60 15.86 -8.79
CA PRO A 78 -13.07 14.67 -8.14
C PRO A 78 -13.38 13.40 -8.95
N GLN A 79 -12.39 12.54 -9.08
CA GLN A 79 -12.43 11.30 -9.85
C GLN A 79 -12.32 10.09 -8.92
N LYS A 80 -12.72 8.92 -9.43
CA LYS A 80 -12.43 7.63 -8.80
C LYS A 80 -11.26 7.01 -9.55
N LEU A 81 -10.12 6.87 -8.92
CA LEU A 81 -8.89 6.34 -9.52
C LEU A 81 -8.54 5.00 -8.87
N ALA A 82 -8.18 4.00 -9.68
CA ALA A 82 -7.73 2.72 -9.17
C ALA A 82 -6.38 2.33 -9.78
N LEU A 83 -5.44 1.92 -8.94
CA LEU A 83 -4.23 1.21 -9.32
C LEU A 83 -4.36 -0.25 -8.90
N ILE A 84 -4.29 -1.17 -9.85
CA ILE A 84 -4.37 -2.62 -9.60
C ILE A 84 -3.07 -3.27 -10.06
N ILE A 85 -2.37 -3.94 -9.16
CA ILE A 85 -1.12 -4.65 -9.47
C ILE A 85 -1.30 -6.13 -9.11
N GLY A 86 -1.07 -7.02 -10.05
CA GLY A 86 -1.07 -8.47 -9.83
C GLY A 86 0.25 -9.11 -10.24
N ASN A 87 0.98 -9.68 -9.28
CA ASN A 87 2.24 -10.39 -9.53
C ASN A 87 2.06 -11.87 -9.22
N TYR A 88 2.15 -12.73 -10.25
CA TYR A 88 1.85 -14.15 -10.16
C TYR A 88 2.94 -15.07 -10.73
N ASP A 89 3.69 -14.61 -11.74
CA ASP A 89 4.68 -15.42 -12.46
C ASP A 89 6.11 -15.27 -11.92
N TYR A 90 6.27 -15.46 -10.60
CA TYR A 90 7.58 -15.44 -9.93
C TYR A 90 8.54 -16.48 -10.51
N SER A 91 9.84 -16.22 -10.45
CA SER A 91 10.83 -17.08 -11.10
C SER A 91 10.96 -18.45 -10.40
N ASP A 92 10.94 -18.48 -9.07
CA ASP A 92 10.99 -19.74 -8.31
C ASP A 92 9.63 -20.43 -8.35
N GLN A 93 9.62 -21.72 -8.69
CA GLN A 93 8.42 -22.54 -8.75
C GLN A 93 7.66 -22.58 -7.43
N LYS A 94 8.36 -22.49 -6.29
CA LYS A 94 7.73 -22.45 -4.96
C LYS A 94 6.92 -21.17 -4.74
N ASN A 95 7.28 -20.09 -5.44
CA ASN A 95 6.66 -18.79 -5.31
C ASN A 95 5.61 -18.51 -6.40
N LYS A 96 5.52 -19.32 -7.47
CA LYS A 96 4.50 -19.12 -8.51
C LYS A 96 3.08 -19.21 -7.98
N LEU A 97 2.23 -18.27 -8.38
CA LEU A 97 0.82 -18.17 -7.96
C LEU A 97 -0.18 -18.61 -9.05
N THR A 98 0.27 -19.44 -10.01
CA THR A 98 -0.48 -19.86 -11.21
C THR A 98 -1.83 -20.53 -10.92
N GLN A 99 -2.00 -21.12 -9.73
CA GLN A 99 -3.23 -21.78 -9.31
C GLN A 99 -4.28 -20.84 -8.70
N PHE A 100 -3.96 -19.54 -8.54
CA PHE A 100 -4.84 -18.52 -7.95
C PHE A 100 -4.97 -17.34 -8.90
N VAL A 101 -5.61 -17.58 -10.04
CA VAL A 101 -5.91 -16.52 -11.01
C VAL A 101 -7.08 -15.68 -10.48
N LYS A 102 -6.84 -14.88 -9.44
CA LYS A 102 -7.62 -13.66 -9.25
C LYS A 102 -7.20 -12.74 -10.39
N ASN A 103 -8.09 -12.57 -11.35
CA ASN A 103 -7.77 -11.86 -12.57
C ASN A 103 -7.87 -10.35 -12.30
N VAL A 104 -6.71 -9.68 -12.28
CA VAL A 104 -6.61 -8.20 -12.30
C VAL A 104 -7.60 -7.60 -13.30
N ASN A 105 -7.79 -8.22 -14.46
CA ASN A 105 -8.71 -7.73 -15.48
C ASN A 105 -10.18 -7.79 -15.05
N ASP A 106 -10.59 -8.79 -14.26
CA ASP A 106 -11.99 -8.90 -13.82
C ASP A 106 -12.30 -7.84 -12.76
N LEU A 107 -11.36 -7.58 -11.85
CA LEU A 107 -11.48 -6.47 -10.91
C LEU A 107 -11.44 -5.12 -11.63
N SER A 108 -10.55 -4.93 -12.63
CA SER A 108 -10.53 -3.72 -13.46
C SER A 108 -11.89 -3.45 -14.09
N LYS A 109 -12.45 -4.45 -14.78
CA LYS A 109 -13.77 -4.33 -15.42
C LYS A 109 -14.85 -4.00 -14.41
N LEU A 110 -14.86 -4.64 -13.25
CA LEU A 110 -15.86 -4.37 -12.22
C LEU A 110 -15.74 -2.92 -11.72
N LEU A 111 -14.54 -2.44 -11.42
CA LEU A 111 -14.33 -1.06 -10.96
C LEU A 111 -14.72 -0.03 -12.05
N GLU A 112 -14.46 -0.33 -13.33
CA GLU A 112 -14.90 0.50 -14.45
C GLU A 112 -16.43 0.61 -14.51
N THR A 113 -17.20 -0.43 -14.15
CA THR A 113 -18.69 -0.35 -14.10
C THR A 113 -19.23 0.60 -13.04
N ILE A 114 -18.40 1.00 -12.08
CA ILE A 114 -18.73 1.96 -11.02
C ILE A 114 -17.89 3.25 -11.13
N ASP A 115 -17.47 3.58 -12.35
CA ASP A 115 -16.82 4.82 -12.78
C ASP A 115 -15.38 5.03 -12.30
N PHE A 116 -14.67 3.97 -11.90
CA PHE A 116 -13.23 4.10 -11.69
C PHE A 116 -12.47 4.21 -13.00
N GLN A 117 -11.49 5.11 -13.03
CA GLN A 117 -10.42 5.11 -14.02
C GLN A 117 -9.33 4.16 -13.53
N VAL A 118 -9.24 3.00 -14.16
CA VAL A 118 -8.35 1.93 -13.71
C VAL A 118 -7.02 2.00 -14.48
N THR A 119 -5.92 1.99 -13.73
CA THR A 119 -4.57 1.66 -14.23
C THR A 119 -4.23 0.28 -13.68
N SER A 120 -4.00 -0.71 -14.54
CA SER A 120 -3.66 -2.05 -14.11
C SER A 120 -2.31 -2.54 -14.65
N HIS A 121 -1.60 -3.30 -13.84
CA HIS A 121 -0.33 -3.94 -14.19
C HIS A 121 -0.34 -5.41 -13.78
N CYS A 122 0.20 -6.26 -14.64
CA CYS A 122 0.42 -7.67 -14.34
C CYS A 122 1.90 -8.00 -14.46
N ASN A 123 2.42 -8.76 -13.49
CA ASN A 123 3.76 -9.30 -13.47
C ASN A 123 4.84 -8.22 -13.67
N ILE A 124 4.83 -7.19 -12.82
CA ILE A 124 5.86 -6.15 -12.85
C ILE A 124 7.21 -6.78 -12.51
N LYS A 125 8.17 -6.70 -13.46
CA LYS A 125 9.48 -7.33 -13.34
C LYS A 125 10.37 -6.65 -12.30
N GLU A 126 10.61 -5.36 -12.47
CA GLU A 126 11.52 -4.58 -11.63
C GLU A 126 10.94 -3.18 -11.38
N ASN A 127 11.30 -2.57 -10.24
CA ASN A 127 10.89 -1.23 -9.83
C ASN A 127 9.37 -0.96 -9.86
N MET A 128 8.61 -1.60 -8.97
CA MET A 128 7.17 -1.31 -8.79
C MET A 128 6.88 0.14 -8.42
N ILE A 129 7.86 0.85 -7.84
CA ILE A 129 7.71 2.25 -7.46
C ILE A 129 7.49 3.16 -8.68
N GLY A 130 8.06 2.85 -9.85
CA GLY A 130 7.86 3.66 -11.07
C GLY A 130 6.38 3.77 -11.49
N PRO A 131 5.70 2.66 -11.80
CA PRO A 131 4.27 2.66 -12.14
C PRO A 131 3.38 3.28 -11.05
N ILE A 132 3.72 3.06 -9.78
CA ILE A 132 3.01 3.67 -8.64
C ILE A 132 3.18 5.20 -8.65
N GLN A 133 4.39 5.69 -8.88
CA GLN A 133 4.64 7.13 -9.02
C GLN A 133 3.88 7.74 -10.20
N ASP A 134 3.85 7.06 -11.34
CA ASP A 134 3.12 7.53 -12.52
C ASP A 134 1.61 7.56 -12.29
N PHE A 135 1.07 6.61 -11.53
CA PHE A 135 -0.30 6.67 -11.07
C PHE A 135 -0.53 7.83 -10.10
N CYS A 136 0.36 8.04 -9.12
CA CYS A 136 0.23 9.13 -8.15
C CYS A 136 0.15 10.50 -8.82
N LYS A 137 0.89 10.72 -9.92
CA LYS A 137 0.84 11.98 -10.71
C LYS A 137 -0.54 12.30 -11.29
N LYS A 138 -1.45 11.31 -11.37
CA LYS A 138 -2.82 11.50 -11.86
C LYS A 138 -3.79 11.95 -10.76
N ILE A 139 -3.43 11.73 -9.49
CA ILE A 139 -4.31 12.01 -8.36
C ILE A 139 -4.34 13.51 -8.13
N ILE A 140 -5.54 14.05 -8.01
CA ILE A 140 -5.78 15.45 -7.64
C ILE A 140 -6.50 15.53 -6.28
N PRO A 141 -6.50 16.71 -5.65
CA PRO A 141 -7.21 16.89 -4.39
C PRO A 141 -8.67 16.46 -4.47
N ASN A 142 -9.13 15.77 -3.43
CA ASN A 142 -10.47 15.20 -3.27
C ASN A 142 -10.80 13.96 -4.12
N ASP A 143 -9.86 13.36 -4.85
CA ASP A 143 -10.12 12.07 -5.52
C ASP A 143 -10.42 10.95 -4.52
N LEU A 144 -11.19 9.94 -4.98
CA LEU A 144 -11.27 8.63 -4.35
C LEU A 144 -10.19 7.75 -4.97
N VAL A 145 -9.24 7.29 -4.16
CA VAL A 145 -8.09 6.53 -4.64
C VAL A 145 -8.16 5.11 -4.10
N LEU A 146 -8.12 4.13 -5.00
CA LEU A 146 -8.00 2.71 -4.66
C LEU A 146 -6.66 2.16 -5.12
N PHE A 147 -5.92 1.54 -4.20
CA PHE A 147 -4.75 0.74 -4.51
C PHE A 147 -5.07 -0.71 -4.17
N TYR A 148 -4.93 -1.60 -5.15
CA TYR A 148 -5.06 -3.04 -4.97
C TYR A 148 -3.76 -3.71 -5.40
N PHE A 149 -3.23 -4.56 -4.52
CA PHE A 149 -2.13 -5.45 -4.84
C PHE A 149 -2.50 -6.89 -4.54
N SER A 150 -2.16 -7.80 -5.46
CA SER A 150 -2.22 -9.24 -5.28
C SER A 150 -0.90 -9.89 -5.67
N GLY A 151 -0.30 -10.64 -4.76
CA GLY A 151 1.02 -11.20 -4.96
C GLY A 151 1.65 -11.69 -3.66
N HIS A 152 2.98 -11.66 -3.59
CA HIS A 152 3.72 -11.94 -2.37
C HIS A 152 4.02 -10.64 -1.62
N GLY A 153 3.79 -10.68 -0.32
CA GLY A 153 4.32 -9.70 0.62
C GLY A 153 5.41 -10.33 1.49
N TYR A 154 6.30 -9.51 2.03
CA TYR A 154 7.32 -9.94 2.97
C TYR A 154 7.47 -8.93 4.10
N HIS A 155 7.59 -9.42 5.33
CA HIS A 155 7.84 -8.58 6.50
C HIS A 155 9.31 -8.69 6.89
N PHE A 156 10.03 -7.59 6.88
CA PHE A 156 11.46 -7.53 7.23
C PHE A 156 11.76 -6.23 7.96
N ASP A 157 12.52 -6.32 9.06
CA ASP A 157 12.97 -5.18 9.87
C ASP A 157 11.86 -4.18 10.22
N GLY A 158 10.70 -4.69 10.66
CA GLY A 158 9.55 -3.86 11.05
C GLY A 158 8.89 -3.12 9.88
N LYS A 159 9.08 -3.60 8.64
CA LYS A 159 8.47 -3.04 7.44
C LYS A 159 7.83 -4.10 6.58
N ASN A 160 6.82 -3.66 5.82
CA ASN A 160 6.05 -4.51 4.93
C ASN A 160 6.41 -4.19 3.49
N TYR A 161 6.77 -5.22 2.74
CA TYR A 161 7.26 -5.10 1.38
C TYR A 161 6.39 -5.90 0.41
N LEU A 162 6.14 -5.35 -0.77
CA LEU A 162 5.52 -6.06 -1.88
C LEU A 162 6.62 -6.57 -2.81
N ILE A 163 6.56 -7.84 -3.20
CA ILE A 163 7.62 -8.49 -3.98
C ILE A 163 7.35 -8.35 -5.49
N PRO A 164 8.30 -7.84 -6.30
CA PRO A 164 8.20 -7.85 -7.76
C PRO A 164 8.47 -9.24 -8.34
N ILE A 165 8.26 -9.43 -9.64
CA ILE A 165 8.48 -10.73 -10.30
C ILE A 165 9.95 -11.11 -10.42
N LYS A 166 10.87 -10.15 -10.54
CA LYS A 166 12.32 -10.41 -10.55
C LYS A 166 12.80 -10.65 -9.13
N ASP A 167 12.37 -11.79 -8.61
CA ASP A 167 12.53 -12.27 -7.24
C ASP A 167 13.75 -13.21 -7.11
N ALA A 168 14.25 -13.69 -8.26
CA ALA A 168 15.42 -14.57 -8.40
C ALA A 168 16.72 -14.01 -7.82
N ASP A 169 16.84 -12.67 -7.76
CA ASP A 169 18.04 -11.98 -7.31
C ASP A 169 18.10 -11.88 -5.77
N MET A 170 17.05 -12.28 -5.06
CA MET A 170 16.97 -12.25 -3.60
C MET A 170 17.46 -13.58 -3.01
N GLU A 171 18.74 -13.61 -2.64
CA GLU A 171 19.37 -14.75 -1.98
C GLU A 171 19.24 -14.68 -0.44
N ASP A 172 19.05 -13.47 0.10
CA ASP A 172 18.89 -13.24 1.54
C ASP A 172 17.74 -12.27 1.85
N GLU A 173 17.17 -12.38 3.05
CA GLU A 173 16.11 -11.48 3.53
C GLU A 173 16.60 -10.04 3.69
N THR A 174 17.90 -9.84 3.92
CA THR A 174 18.52 -8.50 4.02
C THR A 174 18.48 -7.71 2.71
N GLU A 175 18.26 -8.38 1.57
CA GLU A 175 18.17 -7.75 0.25
C GLU A 175 16.75 -7.26 -0.08
N VAL A 176 15.74 -7.67 0.72
CA VAL A 176 14.33 -7.26 0.52
C VAL A 176 14.17 -5.74 0.32
N PRO A 177 14.80 -4.86 1.12
CA PRO A 177 14.65 -3.42 0.96
C PRO A 177 15.14 -2.86 -0.38
N ASP A 178 16.08 -3.53 -1.05
CA ASP A 178 16.70 -3.05 -2.29
C ASP A 178 15.85 -3.36 -3.53
N TYR A 179 15.05 -4.43 -3.48
CA TYR A 179 14.28 -4.92 -4.63
C TYR A 179 12.77 -4.75 -4.46
N ALA A 180 12.27 -4.81 -3.23
CA ALA A 180 10.83 -4.81 -2.95
C ALA A 180 10.27 -3.41 -2.72
N ALA A 181 8.95 -3.27 -2.88
CA ALA A 181 8.28 -1.99 -2.66
C ALA A 181 7.76 -1.89 -1.22
N ASP A 182 8.33 -0.96 -0.46
CA ASP A 182 7.86 -0.60 0.89
C ASP A 182 6.41 -0.09 0.82
N VAL A 183 5.49 -0.79 1.49
CA VAL A 183 4.05 -0.49 1.55
C VAL A 183 3.80 0.90 2.13
N GLN A 184 4.55 1.29 3.15
CA GLN A 184 4.40 2.61 3.76
C GLN A 184 4.78 3.70 2.79
N ARG A 185 5.90 3.51 2.08
CA ARG A 185 6.32 4.46 1.03
C ARG A 185 5.28 4.58 -0.10
N ILE A 186 4.57 3.51 -0.42
CA ILE A 186 3.45 3.56 -1.37
C ILE A 186 2.31 4.40 -0.79
N LEU A 187 1.92 4.13 0.45
CA LEU A 187 0.84 4.85 1.12
C LEU A 187 1.15 6.35 1.26
N ASP A 188 2.35 6.70 1.69
CA ASP A 188 2.86 8.08 1.78
C ASP A 188 2.69 8.79 0.44
N ARG A 189 3.09 8.14 -0.67
CA ARG A 189 2.97 8.72 -2.01
C ARG A 189 1.53 8.94 -2.45
N LEU A 190 0.61 8.03 -2.10
CA LEU A 190 -0.80 8.15 -2.43
C LEU A 190 -1.44 9.32 -1.67
N ILE A 191 -1.11 9.48 -0.38
CA ILE A 191 -1.77 10.45 0.50
C ILE A 191 -1.10 11.83 0.46
N GLU A 192 0.22 11.91 0.61
CA GLU A 192 0.93 13.16 0.91
C GLU A 192 0.97 14.14 -0.24
N ASN A 193 1.22 13.65 -1.45
CA ASN A 193 1.44 14.53 -2.60
C ASN A 193 0.14 14.98 -3.27
N ASN A 194 -0.99 14.34 -2.95
CA ASN A 194 -2.19 14.45 -3.79
C ASN A 194 -3.48 14.81 -3.04
N LEU A 195 -3.49 14.73 -1.69
CA LEU A 195 -4.64 15.08 -0.85
C LEU A 195 -5.97 14.42 -1.29
N PRO A 196 -6.03 13.09 -1.49
CA PRO A 196 -7.28 12.40 -1.81
C PRO A 196 -8.30 12.55 -0.66
N CYS A 197 -9.59 12.54 -0.99
CA CYS A 197 -10.64 12.55 0.04
C CYS A 197 -10.69 11.23 0.79
N VAL A 198 -10.52 10.12 0.06
CA VAL A 198 -10.53 8.76 0.60
C VAL A 198 -9.45 7.95 -0.10
N THR A 199 -8.65 7.25 0.70
CA THR A 199 -7.68 6.26 0.21
C THR A 199 -8.09 4.86 0.67
N VAL A 200 -8.27 3.96 -0.28
CA VAL A 200 -8.55 2.53 -0.05
C VAL A 200 -7.32 1.73 -0.48
N MET A 201 -6.68 1.02 0.43
CA MET A 201 -5.57 0.11 0.14
C MET A 201 -5.99 -1.33 0.46
N ILE A 202 -5.88 -2.20 -0.54
CA ILE A 202 -6.21 -3.63 -0.43
C ILE A 202 -4.95 -4.44 -0.76
N LEU A 203 -4.48 -5.21 0.21
CA LEU A 203 -3.30 -6.07 0.09
C LEU A 203 -3.72 -7.53 0.21
N ASP A 204 -3.59 -8.28 -0.90
CA ASP A 204 -3.90 -9.71 -1.03
C ASP A 204 -2.58 -10.49 -1.16
N CYS A 205 -1.84 -10.61 -0.05
CA CYS A 205 -0.38 -10.85 -0.01
C CYS A 205 0.09 -12.14 0.71
N CYS A 206 -0.78 -13.14 0.89
CA CYS A 206 -0.75 -13.88 2.16
C CYS A 206 -0.13 -15.25 2.06
N ARG A 207 1.05 -15.25 1.48
CA ARG A 207 1.75 -16.48 1.14
C ARG A 207 3.18 -16.35 1.61
N PRO A 208 3.72 -17.36 2.31
CA PRO A 208 5.12 -17.36 2.64
C PRO A 208 5.91 -17.27 1.32
N TYR A 209 6.62 -16.15 1.15
CA TYR A 209 7.58 -16.00 0.09
C TYR A 209 8.83 -16.78 0.48
N PHE A 210 9.20 -17.77 -0.32
CA PHE A 210 10.38 -18.58 -0.07
C PHE A 210 11.62 -17.82 -0.56
N ILE A 211 12.42 -17.32 0.37
CA ILE A 211 13.77 -16.82 0.11
C ILE A 211 14.72 -18.02 0.12
N ARG A 212 15.56 -18.14 -0.91
CA ARG A 212 16.55 -19.22 -1.01
C ARG A 212 17.66 -18.96 0.00
N ASN A 213 17.54 -19.47 1.23
CA ASN A 213 18.62 -19.35 2.21
C ASN A 213 19.70 -20.44 1.95
N PRO A 214 20.89 -20.11 1.42
CA PRO A 214 21.96 -21.10 1.21
C PRO A 214 22.52 -21.66 2.54
N SER A 215 22.26 -21.00 3.66
CA SER A 215 22.81 -21.36 4.98
C SER A 215 22.10 -22.52 5.68
N ILE A 216 20.91 -22.94 5.20
CA ILE A 216 20.08 -23.96 5.86
C ILE A 216 20.15 -25.33 5.16
N SER A 217 20.79 -25.45 3.98
CA SER A 217 20.96 -26.76 3.32
C SER A 217 22.04 -27.65 3.97
N GLY A 218 22.55 -27.30 5.16
CA GLY A 218 23.69 -27.96 5.81
C GLY A 218 23.52 -28.37 7.27
N ARG A 219 22.35 -28.18 7.90
CA ARG A 219 22.09 -28.71 9.25
C ARG A 219 21.13 -29.89 9.22
N LYS A 220 21.76 -31.06 9.04
CA LYS A 220 21.36 -32.46 9.32
C LYS A 220 19.88 -32.78 9.48
#